data_AF-A0A150WDI7-F1
#
_entry.id   AF-A0A150WDI7-F1
#
_cell.length_a   1.000
_cell.length_b   1.000
_cell.length_c   1.000
_cell.angle_alpha   90.00
_cell.angle_beta   90.00
_cell.angle_gamma   90.00
#
_symmetry.space_group_name_H-M   'P 1'
#
loop_
_entity.id
_entity.type
_entity.pdbx_description
1 polymer ?
#
loop_
_entity_poly.entity_id
_entity_poly.type
_entity_poly.pdbx_seq_one_letter_code
_entity_poly.pdbx_strand_id
1 'polypeptide(L)'
;MKSILVTLFSLFAISSAHAQTATSSAQAYGVGTFLISSVKLDESPTQVAVQITSLKTGTVVAELLLNVDRRVTLNLLSPEGEYLRGDLVLRQDNTFLGVSAYLINGIGVQPRNTIDGLIAYWKNTDPTPEPVPTF
;
A
#
# COMPACT_ATOMS: atom_id res chain seq x y z
N MET A 1 -21.05 -37.27 20.39
CA MET A 1 -20.63 -35.94 19.88
C MET A 1 -19.59 -36.17 18.81
N LYS A 2 -19.83 -35.68 17.59
CA LYS A 2 -19.07 -36.04 16.37
C LYS A 2 -17.74 -35.29 16.35
N SER A 3 -16.64 -36.02 16.19
CA SER A 3 -15.30 -35.46 15.96
C SER A 3 -15.14 -35.17 14.47
N ILE A 4 -14.79 -33.94 14.10
CA ILE A 4 -14.48 -33.59 12.71
C ILE A 4 -12.96 -33.57 12.58
N LEU A 5 -12.44 -34.63 11.98
CA LEU A 5 -11.07 -34.72 11.49
C LEU A 5 -11.00 -33.95 10.17
N VAL A 6 -10.37 -32.77 10.18
CA VAL A 6 -10.07 -32.04 8.94
C VAL A 6 -8.69 -32.48 8.47
N THR A 7 -8.67 -33.45 7.57
CA THR A 7 -7.50 -33.81 6.77
C THR A 7 -7.45 -32.85 5.59
N LEU A 8 -6.57 -31.84 5.61
CA LEU A 8 -6.30 -31.06 4.41
C LEU A 8 -5.13 -31.69 3.64
N PHE A 9 -5.47 -32.15 2.44
CA PHE A 9 -4.61 -32.86 1.51
C PHE A 9 -3.67 -31.92 0.74
N SER A 10 -2.44 -32.39 0.57
CA SER A 10 -1.51 -32.19 -0.55
C SER A 10 -0.99 -30.79 -0.87
N LEU A 11 0.31 -30.62 -0.59
CA LEU A 11 1.21 -29.69 -1.26
C LEU A 11 1.21 -29.96 -2.78
N PHE A 12 0.88 -28.93 -3.57
CA PHE A 12 1.31 -28.87 -4.97
C PHE A 12 2.75 -28.35 -4.99
N ALA A 13 3.69 -29.22 -5.34
CA ALA A 13 4.99 -28.81 -5.84
C ALA A 13 4.82 -28.29 -7.27
N ILE A 14 5.21 -27.05 -7.52
CA ILE A 14 5.35 -26.50 -8.87
C ILE A 14 6.85 -26.40 -9.15
N SER A 15 7.35 -27.25 -10.05
CA SER A 15 8.68 -27.14 -10.62
C SER A 15 8.70 -26.05 -11.68
N SER A 16 9.48 -25.01 -11.40
CA SER A 16 10.24 -24.14 -12.33
C SER A 16 9.57 -23.67 -13.64
N ALA A 17 9.02 -22.46 -13.59
CA ALA A 17 9.37 -21.45 -14.58
C ALA A 17 10.22 -20.40 -13.86
N HIS A 18 11.32 -19.93 -14.46
CA HIS A 18 11.96 -18.69 -14.02
C HIS A 18 11.00 -17.53 -14.32
N ALA A 19 9.93 -17.43 -13.54
CA ALA A 19 9.25 -16.17 -13.34
C ALA A 19 10.24 -15.36 -12.50
N GLN A 20 10.96 -14.44 -13.14
CA GLN A 20 11.61 -13.34 -12.46
C GLN A 20 10.55 -12.77 -11.52
N THR A 21 10.71 -13.10 -10.24
CA THR A 21 9.67 -12.86 -9.25
C THR A 21 9.73 -11.38 -9.02
N ALA A 22 8.88 -10.64 -9.73
CA ALA A 22 8.58 -9.25 -9.48
C ALA A 22 8.26 -9.17 -7.97
N THR A 23 9.25 -8.72 -7.20
CA THR A 23 9.19 -8.72 -5.75
C THR A 23 8.51 -7.42 -5.35
N SER A 24 7.21 -7.31 -5.66
CA SER A 24 6.40 -6.20 -5.19
C SER A 24 6.30 -6.31 -3.67
N SER A 25 6.86 -5.35 -2.93
CA SER A 25 6.76 -5.34 -1.47
C SER A 25 5.53 -4.52 -1.08
N ALA A 26 4.57 -5.19 -0.42
CA ALA A 26 3.35 -4.57 0.07
C ALA A 26 3.56 -4.00 1.48
N GLN A 27 2.93 -2.88 1.78
CA GLN A 27 2.87 -2.27 3.11
C GLN A 27 1.44 -1.84 3.43
N ALA A 28 1.09 -1.77 4.71
CA ALA A 28 -0.25 -1.36 5.12
C ALA A 28 -0.22 -0.49 6.37
N TYR A 29 -1.11 0.50 6.43
CA TYR A 29 -1.23 1.44 7.54
C TYR A 29 -2.70 1.62 7.95
N GLY A 30 -2.98 1.51 9.25
CA GLY A 30 -4.34 1.61 9.80
C GLY A 30 -4.70 3.04 10.20
N VAL A 31 -5.88 3.52 9.78
CA VAL A 31 -6.39 4.87 10.03
C VAL A 31 -7.84 4.79 10.50
N GLY A 32 -8.05 4.78 11.82
CA GLY A 32 -9.38 4.56 12.37
C GLY A 32 -9.98 3.23 11.88
N THR A 33 -11.01 3.30 11.05
CA THR A 33 -11.70 2.13 10.48
C THR A 33 -11.30 1.83 9.04
N PHE A 34 -10.26 2.49 8.52
CA PHE A 34 -9.72 2.26 7.20
C PHE A 34 -8.34 1.60 7.28
N LEU A 35 -8.05 0.71 6.34
CA LEU A 35 -6.73 0.17 6.08
C LEU A 35 -6.24 0.71 4.74
N ILE A 36 -5.08 1.36 4.73
CA ILE A 36 -4.44 1.86 3.53
C ILE A 36 -3.30 0.91 3.19
N SER A 37 -3.47 0.09 2.17
CA SER A 37 -2.47 -0.83 1.64
C SER A 37 -1.78 -0.21 0.43
N SER A 38 -0.47 -0.39 0.30
CA SER A 38 0.33 0.18 -0.78
C SER A 38 1.31 -0.85 -1.33
N VAL A 39 1.47 -0.88 -2.65
CA VAL A 39 2.34 -1.81 -3.37
C VAL A 39 3.18 -1.03 -4.38
N LYS A 40 4.51 -1.16 -4.29
CA LYS A 40 5.42 -0.65 -5.32
C LYS A 40 5.26 -1.50 -6.58
N LEU A 41 5.08 -0.85 -7.73
CA LEU A 41 4.97 -1.53 -9.02
C LEU A 41 6.37 -1.70 -9.63
N ASP A 42 6.79 -2.94 -9.87
CA ASP A 42 8.15 -3.22 -10.37
C ASP A 42 8.38 -2.71 -11.80
N GLU A 43 7.31 -2.66 -12.60
CA GLU A 43 7.34 -2.12 -13.97
C GLU A 43 7.45 -0.59 -14.02
N SER A 44 7.29 0.10 -12.89
CA SER A 44 7.24 1.56 -12.84
C SER A 44 7.87 2.09 -11.55
N PRO A 45 9.17 2.49 -11.58
CA PRO A 45 9.91 2.87 -10.37
C PRO A 45 9.38 4.15 -9.70
N THR A 46 8.47 4.87 -10.36
CA THR A 46 7.86 6.12 -9.90
C THR A 46 6.38 5.97 -9.57
N GLN A 47 5.85 4.74 -9.52
CA GLN A 47 4.43 4.48 -9.23
C GLN A 47 4.23 3.53 -8.06
N VAL A 48 3.16 3.81 -7.31
CA VAL A 48 2.69 2.98 -6.20
C VAL A 48 1.18 2.83 -6.32
N ALA A 49 0.71 1.58 -6.33
CA ALA A 49 -0.71 1.29 -6.21
C ALA A 49 -1.11 1.37 -4.74
N VAL A 50 -2.20 2.08 -4.46
CA VAL A 50 -2.75 2.23 -3.11
C VAL A 50 -4.20 1.77 -3.11
N GLN A 51 -4.55 0.92 -2.14
CA GLN A 51 -5.90 0.42 -1.92
C GLN A 51 -6.35 0.84 -0.52
N ILE A 52 -7.59 1.33 -0.42
CA ILE A 52 -8.20 1.71 0.86
C ILE A 52 -9.37 0.77 1.12
N THR A 53 -9.31 0.06 2.24
CA THR A 53 -10.30 -0.94 2.64
C THR A 53 -10.99 -0.50 3.92
N SER A 54 -12.32 -0.56 3.94
CA SER A 54 -13.08 -0.42 5.18
C SER A 54 -12.89 -1.67 6.02
N LEU A 55 -12.32 -1.52 7.22
CA LEU A 55 -12.13 -2.61 8.17
C LEU A 55 -13.45 -3.11 8.77
N LYS A 56 -14.52 -2.30 8.71
CA LYS A 56 -15.85 -2.71 9.18
C LYS A 56 -16.53 -3.68 8.22
N THR A 57 -16.46 -3.38 6.93
CA THR A 57 -17.17 -4.14 5.88
C THR A 57 -16.28 -5.12 5.15
N GLY A 58 -14.95 -4.99 5.27
CA GLY A 58 -13.97 -5.76 4.51
C GLY A 58 -13.92 -5.37 3.03
N THR A 59 -14.57 -4.27 2.62
CA THR A 59 -14.68 -3.86 1.22
C THR A 59 -13.66 -2.80 0.85
N VAL A 60 -13.11 -2.91 -0.35
CA VAL A 60 -12.32 -1.84 -0.97
C VAL A 60 -13.22 -0.66 -1.30
N VAL A 61 -12.89 0.51 -0.76
CA VAL A 61 -13.65 1.75 -0.94
C VAL A 61 -12.95 2.74 -1.86
N ALA A 62 -11.65 2.56 -2.11
CA ALA A 62 -10.90 3.32 -3.10
C ALA A 62 -9.68 2.54 -3.59
N GLU A 63 -9.34 2.74 -4.86
CA GLU A 63 -8.12 2.27 -5.50
C GLU A 63 -7.48 3.43 -6.25
N LEU A 64 -6.18 3.62 -6.06
CA LEU A 64 -5.45 4.79 -6.51
C LEU A 64 -4.11 4.37 -7.08
N LEU A 65 -3.70 5.04 -8.16
CA LEU A 65 -2.34 4.94 -8.68
C LEU A 65 -1.61 6.25 -8.38
N LEU A 66 -0.71 6.22 -7.41
CA LEU A 66 0.12 7.38 -7.08
C LEU A 66 1.31 7.44 -8.03
N ASN A 67 1.61 8.64 -8.51
CA ASN A 67 2.78 8.96 -9.30
C ASN A 67 3.61 9.98 -8.52
N VAL A 68 4.94 9.92 -8.68
CA VAL A 68 5.85 10.92 -8.12
C VAL A 68 5.42 12.32 -8.56
N ASP A 69 5.58 13.29 -7.67
CA ASP A 69 5.18 14.70 -7.83
C ASP A 69 3.67 14.96 -7.99
N ARG A 70 2.83 13.93 -7.86
CA ARG A 70 1.38 14.10 -7.84
C ARG A 70 0.80 13.94 -6.44
N ARG A 71 -0.04 14.90 -6.08
CA ARG A 71 -0.91 14.84 -4.92
C ARG A 71 -2.27 14.26 -5.34
N VAL A 72 -2.78 13.34 -4.54
CA VAL A 72 -4.14 12.82 -4.68
C VAL A 72 -4.93 13.21 -3.44
N THR A 73 -5.97 14.01 -3.64
CA THR A 73 -6.90 14.38 -2.57
C THR A 73 -7.97 13.31 -2.41
N LEU A 74 -8.13 12.84 -1.19
CA LEU A 74 -9.16 11.89 -0.76
C LEU A 74 -10.33 12.61 -0.11
N ASN A 75 -11.52 12.17 -0.48
CA ASN A 75 -12.75 12.49 0.23
C ASN A 75 -13.67 11.30 0.21
N LEU A 76 -13.47 10.38 1.15
CA LEU A 76 -14.27 9.18 1.32
C LEU A 76 -15.29 9.41 2.42
N LEU A 77 -16.53 8.98 2.18
CA LEU A 77 -17.62 8.97 3.14
C LEU A 77 -18.29 7.60 3.09
N SER A 78 -18.31 6.90 4.21
CA SER A 78 -19.01 5.62 4.34
C SER A 78 -20.52 5.86 4.52
N PRO A 79 -21.38 4.89 4.17
CA PRO A 79 -22.82 4.96 4.43
C PRO A 79 -23.18 5.22 5.90
N GLU A 80 -22.33 4.79 6.83
CA GLU A 80 -22.49 4.93 8.28
C GLU A 80 -21.99 6.28 8.82
N GLY A 81 -21.53 7.19 7.94
CA GLY A 81 -21.10 8.53 8.30
C GLY A 81 -19.65 8.66 8.76
N GLU A 82 -18.83 7.61 8.55
CA GLU A 82 -17.38 7.69 8.77
C GLU A 82 -16.71 8.32 7.55
N TYR A 83 -15.67 9.12 7.76
CA TYR A 83 -14.95 9.72 6.65
C TYR A 83 -13.43 9.55 6.78
N LEU A 84 -12.79 9.57 5.62
CA LEU A 84 -11.35 9.71 5.46
C LEU A 84 -11.11 10.81 4.42
N ARG A 85 -10.46 11.90 4.83
CA ARG A 85 -10.24 13.09 4.01
C ARG A 85 -8.80 13.55 4.08
N GLY A 86 -8.32 14.20 3.04
CA GLY A 86 -7.00 14.83 3.03
C GLY A 86 -6.20 14.42 1.81
N ASP A 87 -4.87 14.38 1.93
CA ASP A 87 -3.99 14.18 0.79
C ASP A 87 -3.08 12.96 0.95
N LEU A 88 -2.90 12.22 -0.13
CA LEU A 88 -1.82 11.27 -0.33
C LEU A 88 -0.81 11.84 -1.33
N VAL A 89 0.48 11.68 -1.05
CA VAL A 89 1.57 12.16 -1.90
C VAL A 89 2.62 11.07 -2.01
N LEU A 90 3.00 10.72 -3.23
CA LEU A 90 4.18 9.88 -3.45
C LEU A 90 5.42 10.77 -3.49
N ARG A 91 6.37 10.49 -2.60
CA ARG A 91 7.66 11.16 -2.50
C ARG A 91 8.76 10.22 -2.94
N GLN A 92 9.73 10.75 -3.66
CA GLN A 92 10.92 10.01 -4.04
C GLN A 92 12.15 10.90 -3.80
N ASP A 93 13.20 10.30 -3.25
CA ASP A 93 14.55 10.86 -3.28
C ASP A 93 15.55 9.79 -3.74
N ASN A 94 16.85 10.07 -3.65
CA ASN A 94 17.90 9.15 -4.07
C ASN A 94 17.99 7.88 -3.21
N THR A 95 17.31 7.84 -2.07
CA THR A 95 17.41 6.77 -1.07
C THR A 95 16.13 5.97 -0.90
N PHE A 96 14.96 6.58 -1.08
CA PHE A 96 13.68 5.88 -0.95
C PHE A 96 12.59 6.42 -1.89
N LEU A 97 11.59 5.56 -2.09
CA LEU A 97 10.26 5.89 -2.59
C LEU A 97 9.27 5.73 -1.43
N GLY A 98 8.35 6.65 -1.20
CA GLY A 98 7.46 6.56 -0.04
C GLY A 98 6.14 7.30 -0.18
N VAL A 99 5.07 6.73 0.38
CA VAL A 99 3.74 7.35 0.43
C VAL A 99 3.62 8.17 1.70
N SER A 100 3.48 9.47 1.55
CA SER A 100 3.15 10.40 2.63
C SER A 100 1.64 10.67 2.65
N ALA A 101 1.10 10.84 3.85
CA ALA A 101 -0.31 11.03 4.10
C ALA A 101 -0.54 12.21 5.03
N TYR A 102 -1.49 13.06 4.64
CA TYR A 102 -2.03 14.16 5.43
C TYR A 102 -3.53 13.90 5.56
N LEU A 103 -3.91 12.98 6.44
CA LEU A 103 -5.26 12.44 6.49
C LEU A 103 -5.96 12.77 7.79
N ILE A 104 -7.26 12.94 7.68
CA ILE A 104 -8.16 13.19 8.79
C ILE A 104 -9.25 12.13 8.70
N ASN A 105 -9.48 11.43 9.81
CA ASN A 105 -10.58 10.49 9.92
C ASN A 105 -11.49 10.80 11.10
N GLY A 106 -12.76 10.46 10.97
CA GLY A 106 -13.73 10.70 12.02
C GLY A 106 -15.11 10.12 11.72
N ILE A 107 -16.02 10.38 12.65
CA ILE A 107 -17.45 10.06 12.55
C ILE A 107 -18.19 11.37 12.88
N GLY A 108 -19.04 11.86 11.96
CA GLY A 108 -19.74 13.13 12.15
C GLY A 108 -18.87 14.37 11.86
N VAL A 109 -19.00 15.45 12.67
CA VAL A 109 -18.49 16.80 12.33
C VAL A 109 -17.11 17.12 12.94
N GLN A 110 -16.56 16.27 13.81
CA GLN A 110 -15.23 16.51 14.40
C GLN A 110 -14.19 15.46 13.96
N PRO A 111 -12.95 15.90 13.65
CA PRO A 111 -11.85 15.00 13.37
C PRO A 111 -11.43 14.28 14.65
N ARG A 112 -11.31 12.94 14.59
CA ARG A 112 -10.90 12.13 15.75
C ARG A 112 -9.43 11.75 15.70
N ASN A 113 -8.85 11.53 14.52
CA ASN A 113 -7.40 11.39 14.38
C ASN A 113 -6.91 12.08 13.11
N THR A 114 -5.71 12.62 13.21
CA THR A 114 -4.96 13.20 12.09
C THR A 114 -3.70 12.38 11.89
N ILE A 115 -3.41 12.02 10.65
CA ILE A 115 -2.12 11.45 10.25
C ILE A 115 -1.40 12.51 9.46
N ASP A 116 -0.19 12.79 9.88
CA ASP A 116 0.76 13.63 9.20
C ASP A 116 2.08 12.87 9.13
N GLY A 117 2.41 12.33 7.97
CA GLY A 117 3.71 11.69 7.76
C GLY A 117 3.75 10.55 6.76
N LEU A 118 4.86 9.82 6.79
CA LEU A 118 5.17 8.68 5.92
C LEU A 118 4.43 7.43 6.40
N ILE A 119 3.62 6.82 5.53
CA ILE A 119 2.82 5.62 5.85
C ILE A 119 3.29 4.35 5.13
N ALA A 120 4.12 4.49 4.09
CA ALA A 120 4.80 3.38 3.42
C ALA A 120 6.13 3.86 2.80
N TYR A 121 7.16 3.02 2.79
CA TYR A 121 8.47 3.38 2.22
C TYR A 121 9.27 2.18 1.69
N TRP A 122 9.95 2.36 0.57
CA TRP A 122 10.81 1.37 -0.06
C TRP A 122 12.19 1.96 -0.30
N LYS A 123 13.25 1.25 0.11
CA LYS A 123 14.61 1.65 -0.25
C LYS A 123 14.79 1.55 -1.77
N ASN A 124 15.38 2.57 -2.37
CA ASN A 124 15.84 2.49 -3.74
C ASN A 124 17.08 1.61 -3.77
N THR A 125 16.89 0.33 -4.09
CA THR A 125 17.98 -0.56 -4.46
C THR A 125 18.32 -0.29 -5.92
N ASP A 126 18.83 0.90 -6.23
CA ASP A 126 19.42 1.10 -7.54
C ASP A 126 20.73 0.29 -7.53
N PRO A 127 20.92 -0.70 -8.43
CA PRO A 127 22.24 -1.24 -8.66
C PRO A 127 23.01 -0.10 -9.30
N THR A 128 23.70 0.73 -8.50
CA THR A 128 24.65 1.70 -9.05
C THR A 128 25.55 0.86 -9.95
N PRO A 129 25.52 1.01 -11.29
CA PRO A 129 26.38 0.21 -12.13
C PRO A 129 27.79 0.59 -11.71
N GLU A 130 28.51 -0.37 -11.11
CA GLU A 130 29.92 -0.14 -10.80
C GLU A 130 30.59 0.30 -12.11
N PRO A 131 31.39 1.38 -12.08
CA PRO A 131 32.11 1.78 -13.28
C PRO A 131 32.97 0.60 -13.72
N VAL A 132 32.72 0.09 -14.93
CA VAL A 132 33.57 -0.93 -15.54
C VAL A 132 34.98 -0.36 -15.58
N PRO A 133 35.98 -0.97 -14.91
CA PRO A 133 37.34 -0.48 -14.97
C PRO A 133 37.81 -0.54 -16.43
N THR A 134 38.14 0.63 -16.99
CA THR A 134 38.87 0.70 -18.25
C THR A 134 40.32 0.30 -17.96
N PHE A 135 40.72 -0.86 -18.47
CA PHE A 135 42.12 -1.28 -18.52
C PHE A 135 42.81 -0.75 -19.78
#